data_AF-A0A6A3CSN8-F1
#
_entry.id   AF-A0A6A3CSN8-F1
#
_cell.length_a   1.000
_cell.length_b   1.000
_cell.length_c   1.000
_cell.angle_alpha   90.00
_cell.angle_beta   90.00
_cell.angle_gamma   90.00
#
_symmetry.space_group_name_H-M   'P 1'
#
loop_
_entity.id
_entity.type
_entity.pdbx_description
1 polymer ?
#
loop_
_entity_poly.entity_id
_entity_poly.type
_entity_poly.pdbx_seq_one_letter_code
_entity_poly.pdbx_strand_id
1 'polypeptide(L)'
;MRRTGLPARDLRILDPLLSYPSTILGRERAIVINLENIKAIITAQEVLLLNSKDPSVTPFVDEIQSRILCHFQATKVQEGAVDDSNYIIRSSSQNLSSRFSQPQNLDDEGKSEEKQSLENPNGSKILPFEFVALEACLEAACSCLENEVRDELEHLLDDAEDMAEMYLTEKQLLENSSTSSMNDREDMGGEVLGPDINDRW
;
A
#
# COMPACT_ATOMS: atom_id res chain seq x y z
N MET A 1 1.86 -13.48 -25.06
CA MET A 1 0.78 -12.46 -24.92
C MET A 1 -0.57 -12.84 -25.56
N ARG A 2 -0.64 -13.74 -26.57
CA ARG A 2 -1.96 -14.24 -27.05
C ARG A 2 -2.79 -14.99 -25.99
N ARG A 3 -2.14 -15.49 -24.93
CA ARG A 3 -2.77 -16.28 -23.85
C ARG A 3 -3.68 -15.46 -22.94
N THR A 4 -3.37 -14.18 -22.69
CA THR A 4 -4.13 -13.30 -21.79
C THR A 4 -5.25 -12.52 -22.50
N GLY A 5 -5.21 -12.44 -23.84
CA GLY A 5 -6.20 -11.69 -24.61
C GLY A 5 -6.13 -10.17 -24.44
N LEU A 6 -5.07 -9.64 -23.80
CA LEU A 6 -4.94 -8.22 -23.55
C LEU A 6 -4.63 -7.44 -24.84
N PRO A 7 -5.34 -6.34 -25.13
CA PRO A 7 -4.98 -5.46 -26.23
C PRO A 7 -3.64 -4.76 -25.93
N ALA A 8 -2.89 -4.43 -26.99
CA ALA A 8 -1.56 -3.83 -26.88
C ALA A 8 -1.54 -2.54 -26.04
N ARG A 9 -2.63 -1.76 -26.05
CA ARG A 9 -2.79 -0.55 -25.22
C ARG A 9 -2.63 -0.84 -23.74
N ASP A 10 -3.15 -1.95 -23.25
CA ASP A 10 -3.14 -2.27 -21.82
C ASP A 10 -1.75 -2.70 -21.36
N LEU A 11 -0.98 -3.32 -22.24
CA LEU A 11 0.39 -3.74 -21.96
C LEU A 11 1.34 -2.55 -21.83
N ARG A 12 1.04 -1.41 -22.47
CA ARG A 12 1.84 -0.18 -22.32
C ARG A 12 1.86 0.34 -20.89
N ILE A 13 0.83 0.02 -20.11
CA ILE A 13 0.74 0.42 -18.70
C ILE A 13 1.86 -0.24 -17.87
N LEU A 14 2.32 -1.41 -18.32
CA LEU A 14 3.42 -2.13 -17.70
C LEU A 14 4.78 -1.74 -18.29
N ASP A 15 4.84 -0.89 -19.31
CA ASP A 15 6.10 -0.51 -19.95
C ASP A 15 7.00 0.25 -18.95
N PRO A 16 8.20 -0.26 -18.63
CA PRO A 16 9.12 0.44 -17.74
C PRO A 16 9.55 1.82 -18.25
N LEU A 17 9.48 2.05 -19.57
CA LEU A 17 9.87 3.32 -20.19
C LEU A 17 8.76 4.38 -20.16
N LEU A 18 7.55 4.00 -19.72
CA LEU A 18 6.41 4.90 -19.65
C LEU A 18 5.94 5.05 -18.20
N SER A 19 5.93 6.29 -17.69
CA SER A 19 5.32 6.59 -16.39
C SER A 19 3.79 6.62 -16.52
N TYR A 20 3.15 5.59 -15.98
CA TYR A 20 1.71 5.55 -15.78
C TYR A 20 1.39 5.59 -14.28
N PRO A 21 0.28 6.23 -13.88
CA PRO A 21 -0.16 6.21 -12.50
C PRO A 21 -0.51 4.78 -12.05
N SER A 22 -0.53 4.56 -10.74
CA SER A 22 -0.97 3.30 -10.16
C SER A 22 -2.40 2.98 -10.61
N THR A 23 -2.62 1.79 -11.19
CA THR A 23 -3.91 1.36 -11.76
C THR A 23 -4.10 -0.14 -11.65
N ILE A 24 -5.35 -0.54 -11.44
CA ILE A 24 -5.81 -1.93 -11.51
C ILE A 24 -6.89 -1.98 -12.58
N LEU A 25 -6.67 -2.78 -13.63
CA LEU A 25 -7.60 -2.90 -14.75
C LEU A 25 -8.16 -4.31 -14.84
N GLY A 26 -9.46 -4.45 -14.61
CA GLY A 26 -10.20 -5.66 -14.94
C GLY A 26 -10.38 -5.82 -16.45
N ARG A 27 -10.06 -7.00 -16.96
CA ARG A 27 -10.33 -7.43 -18.34
C ARG A 27 -10.97 -8.81 -18.32
N GLU A 28 -11.53 -9.21 -19.45
CA GLU A 28 -12.32 -10.45 -19.58
C GLU A 28 -11.58 -11.70 -19.10
N ARG A 29 -10.25 -11.76 -19.31
CA ARG A 29 -9.43 -12.94 -19.01
C ARG A 29 -8.20 -12.65 -18.17
N ALA A 30 -8.08 -11.43 -17.65
CA ALA A 30 -6.92 -11.00 -16.90
C ALA A 30 -7.22 -9.75 -16.05
N ILE A 31 -6.44 -9.57 -14.99
CA ILE A 31 -6.35 -8.33 -14.22
C ILE A 31 -4.95 -7.78 -14.45
N VAL A 32 -4.85 -6.54 -14.93
CA VAL A 32 -3.57 -5.84 -15.12
C VAL A 32 -3.34 -4.94 -13.92
N ILE A 33 -2.20 -5.10 -13.26
CA ILE A 33 -1.81 -4.37 -12.08
C ILE A 33 -0.56 -3.56 -12.41
N ASN A 34 -0.64 -2.25 -12.26
CA ASN A 34 0.50 -1.36 -12.19
C ASN A 34 0.38 -0.62 -10.86
N LEU A 35 1.09 -1.10 -9.85
CA LEU A 35 1.32 -0.40 -8.60
C LEU A 35 2.80 -0.06 -8.60
N GLU A 36 3.19 1.02 -7.93
CA GLU A 36 4.55 1.58 -7.89
C GLU A 36 5.68 0.54 -8.05
N ASN A 37 5.77 -0.41 -7.11
CA ASN A 37 6.79 -1.46 -7.10
C ASN A 37 6.33 -2.79 -7.73
N ILE A 38 5.05 -2.90 -8.14
CA ILE A 38 4.41 -4.14 -8.55
C ILE A 38 3.71 -3.99 -9.90
N LYS A 39 4.29 -4.61 -10.93
CA LYS A 39 3.74 -4.65 -12.29
C LYS A 39 3.40 -6.07 -12.67
N ALA A 40 2.12 -6.44 -12.67
CA ALA A 40 1.69 -7.81 -12.85
C ALA A 40 0.49 -7.98 -13.79
N ILE A 41 0.37 -9.17 -14.37
CA ILE A 41 -0.83 -9.64 -15.04
C ILE A 41 -1.29 -10.90 -14.32
N ILE A 42 -2.47 -10.83 -13.70
CA ILE A 42 -3.13 -11.97 -13.07
C ILE A 42 -4.08 -12.59 -14.08
N THR A 43 -4.02 -13.90 -14.22
CA THR A 43 -5.01 -14.70 -14.95
C THR A 43 -5.70 -15.64 -13.98
N ALA A 44 -6.64 -16.46 -14.45
CA ALA A 44 -7.28 -17.47 -13.60
C ALA A 44 -6.36 -18.67 -13.26
N GLN A 45 -5.12 -18.72 -13.76
CA GLN A 45 -4.20 -19.86 -13.53
C GLN A 45 -2.80 -19.45 -13.05
N GLU A 46 -2.34 -18.28 -13.45
CA GLU A 46 -0.97 -17.82 -13.18
C GLU A 46 -0.90 -16.31 -12.99
N VAL A 47 0.13 -15.87 -12.27
CA VAL A 47 0.51 -14.46 -12.13
C VAL A 47 1.80 -14.24 -12.91
N LEU A 48 1.78 -13.28 -13.84
CA LEU A 48 2.95 -12.88 -14.61
C LEU A 48 3.48 -11.57 -14.04
N LEU A 49 4.60 -11.64 -13.34
CA LEU A 49 5.26 -10.49 -12.74
C LEU A 49 6.33 -9.92 -13.67
N LEU A 50 6.28 -8.62 -13.91
CA LEU A 50 7.31 -7.91 -14.66
C LEU A 50 8.55 -7.71 -13.77
N ASN A 51 9.74 -7.85 -14.34
CA ASN A 51 11.02 -7.65 -13.64
C ASN A 51 11.17 -8.45 -12.33
N SER A 52 10.61 -9.67 -12.27
CA SER A 52 10.66 -10.54 -11.07
C SER A 52 12.06 -10.95 -10.58
N LYS A 53 13.12 -10.54 -11.28
CA LYS A 53 14.53 -10.77 -10.90
C LYS A 53 15.15 -9.56 -10.20
N ASP A 54 14.42 -8.45 -10.14
CA ASP A 54 14.86 -7.26 -9.43
C ASP A 54 14.80 -7.53 -7.92
N PRO A 55 15.87 -7.22 -7.17
CA PRO A 55 15.89 -7.34 -5.71
C PRO A 55 14.74 -6.61 -5.01
N SER A 56 14.30 -5.46 -5.56
CA SER A 56 13.16 -4.70 -5.01
C SER A 56 11.83 -5.47 -5.07
N VAL A 57 11.69 -6.36 -6.05
CA VAL A 57 10.48 -7.14 -6.31
C VAL A 57 10.59 -8.55 -5.72
N THR A 58 11.78 -8.98 -5.30
CA THR A 58 12.03 -10.36 -4.80
C THR A 58 11.23 -10.70 -3.54
N PRO A 59 11.18 -9.85 -2.49
CA PRO A 59 10.37 -10.12 -1.29
C PRO A 59 8.89 -10.35 -1.64
N PHE A 60 8.41 -9.62 -2.63
CA PHE A 60 7.04 -9.73 -3.12
C PHE A 60 6.76 -11.05 -3.85
N VAL A 61 7.72 -11.56 -4.63
CA VAL A 61 7.58 -12.86 -5.30
C VAL A 61 7.37 -13.97 -4.27
N ASP A 62 8.15 -13.97 -3.20
CA ASP A 62 8.07 -14.98 -2.14
C ASP A 62 6.73 -14.92 -1.41
N GLU A 63 6.24 -13.70 -1.12
CA GLU A 63 4.93 -13.51 -0.48
C GLU A 63 3.77 -14.00 -1.36
N ILE A 64 3.76 -13.64 -2.64
CA ILE A 64 2.76 -14.13 -3.60
C ILE A 64 2.78 -15.66 -3.66
N GLN A 65 3.97 -16.25 -3.79
CA GLN A 65 4.11 -17.70 -3.89
C GLN A 65 3.58 -18.40 -2.64
N SER A 66 3.89 -17.86 -1.46
CA SER A 66 3.41 -18.39 -0.18
C SER A 66 1.88 -18.37 -0.10
N ARG A 67 1.26 -17.23 -0.43
CA ARG A 67 -0.22 -17.08 -0.39
C ARG A 67 -0.92 -17.97 -1.42
N ILE A 68 -0.38 -18.04 -2.63
CA ILE A 68 -0.90 -18.93 -3.68
C ILE A 68 -0.79 -20.39 -3.25
N LEU A 69 0.33 -20.81 -2.66
CA LEU A 69 0.53 -22.17 -2.19
C LEU A 69 -0.44 -22.54 -1.05
N CYS A 70 -0.69 -21.63 -0.12
CA CYS A 70 -1.68 -21.79 0.94
C CYS A 70 -3.10 -21.94 0.36
N HIS A 71 -3.46 -21.14 -0.63
CA HIS A 71 -4.76 -21.24 -1.31
C HIS A 71 -4.97 -22.59 -1.99
N PHE A 72 -3.96 -23.13 -2.67
CA PHE A 72 -4.05 -24.46 -3.28
C PHE A 72 -4.27 -25.56 -2.24
N GLN A 73 -3.64 -25.46 -1.06
CA GLN A 73 -3.84 -26.41 0.03
C GLN A 73 -5.25 -26.31 0.62
N ALA A 74 -5.75 -25.09 0.88
CA ALA A 74 -7.11 -24.87 1.39
C ALA A 74 -8.19 -25.41 0.44
N THR A 75 -7.99 -25.26 -0.87
CA THR A 75 -8.92 -25.75 -1.91
C THR A 75 -8.95 -27.28 -1.96
N LYS A 76 -7.78 -27.94 -1.86
CA LYS A 76 -7.69 -29.42 -1.83
C LYS A 76 -8.37 -30.06 -0.63
N VAL A 77 -8.46 -29.38 0.51
CA VAL A 77 -9.14 -29.89 1.71
C VAL A 77 -10.67 -29.91 1.54
N GLN A 78 -11.22 -29.11 0.61
CA GLN A 78 -12.65 -29.13 0.29
C GLN A 78 -13.00 -30.13 -0.83
N GLU A 79 -12.06 -30.45 -1.72
CA GLU A 79 -12.21 -31.46 -2.78
C GLU A 79 -11.62 -32.82 -2.37
N GLY A 80 -12.20 -33.49 -1.38
CA GLY A 80 -12.07 -34.94 -1.16
C GLY A 80 -10.66 -35.52 -0.96
N ALA A 81 -10.38 -35.98 0.26
CA ALA A 81 -9.24 -36.85 0.54
C ALA A 81 -9.26 -38.12 -0.34
N VAL A 82 -8.38 -38.17 -1.32
CA VAL A 82 -7.86 -39.44 -1.86
C VAL A 82 -6.36 -39.43 -1.58
N ASP A 83 -6.00 -40.29 -0.63
CA ASP A 83 -4.64 -40.65 -0.28
C ASP A 83 -3.94 -41.21 -1.52
N ASP A 84 -2.96 -40.45 -2.05
CA ASP A 84 -1.76 -41.08 -2.57
C ASP A 84 -0.56 -40.13 -2.47
N SER A 85 0.56 -40.74 -2.12
CA SER A 85 1.74 -40.08 -1.59
C SER A 85 2.48 -39.22 -2.64
N ASN A 86 3.21 -38.22 -2.11
CA ASN A 86 4.34 -37.50 -2.73
C ASN A 86 4.06 -36.36 -3.73
N TYR A 87 3.87 -35.16 -3.19
CA TYR A 87 4.71 -33.99 -3.57
C TYR A 87 5.02 -33.19 -2.31
N ILE A 88 5.92 -33.72 -1.47
CA ILE A 88 6.58 -32.91 -0.45
C ILE A 88 7.48 -31.91 -1.20
N ILE A 89 7.06 -30.65 -1.33
CA ILE A 89 8.04 -29.56 -1.41
C ILE A 89 8.45 -29.25 0.02
N ARG A 90 9.55 -29.92 0.38
CA ARG A 90 10.33 -29.77 1.59
C ARG A 90 10.93 -28.37 1.60
N SER A 91 10.40 -27.50 2.44
CA SER A 91 11.13 -26.35 2.97
C SER A 91 11.13 -26.43 4.48
N SER A 92 12.13 -27.13 5.02
CA SER A 92 12.47 -27.01 6.44
C SER A 92 13.05 -25.62 6.69
N SER A 93 12.36 -24.79 7.47
CA SER A 93 12.87 -24.30 8.76
C SER A 93 11.98 -23.20 9.37
N GLN A 94 11.44 -23.55 10.54
CA GLN A 94 11.31 -22.72 11.75
C GLN A 94 10.22 -21.62 11.82
N ASN A 95 9.23 -21.94 12.67
CA ASN A 95 8.56 -21.08 13.65
C ASN A 95 8.09 -19.69 13.21
N LEU A 96 6.77 -19.49 13.15
CA LEU A 96 6.16 -18.26 13.65
C LEU A 96 4.80 -18.58 14.29
N SER A 97 4.74 -18.20 15.56
CA SER A 97 3.62 -18.33 16.49
C SER A 97 2.47 -17.43 16.08
N SER A 98 1.27 -17.99 15.81
CA SER A 98 0.02 -17.24 15.95
C SER A 98 -0.58 -17.55 17.32
N ARG A 99 -0.20 -16.68 18.25
CA ARG A 99 -0.58 -16.55 19.64
C ARG A 99 -2.09 -16.21 19.77
N PHE A 100 -2.70 -16.71 20.86
CA PHE A 100 -3.97 -16.27 21.48
C PHE A 100 -5.29 -16.73 20.79
N SER A 101 -6.33 -17.24 21.47
CA SER A 101 -6.69 -17.29 22.89
C SER A 101 -7.50 -18.55 23.22
N GLN A 102 -7.22 -19.16 24.36
CA GLN A 102 -8.10 -20.12 25.03
C GLN A 102 -8.90 -19.38 26.10
N PRO A 103 -10.21 -19.67 26.22
CA PRO A 103 -10.79 -19.85 27.54
C PRO A 103 -11.45 -21.22 27.66
N GLN A 104 -11.17 -21.87 28.79
CA GLN A 104 -11.88 -23.05 29.27
C GLN A 104 -13.32 -22.66 29.66
N ASN A 105 -14.30 -23.52 29.37
CA ASN A 105 -15.42 -23.80 30.28
C ASN A 105 -16.05 -25.17 29.97
N LEU A 106 -16.47 -25.80 31.06
CA LEU A 106 -16.98 -27.15 31.24
C LEU A 106 -18.44 -27.31 30.77
N ASP A 107 -18.74 -28.53 30.32
CA ASP A 107 -19.98 -29.32 30.41
C ASP A 107 -21.35 -28.64 30.15
N ASP A 108 -22.07 -29.05 29.10
CA ASP A 108 -23.48 -29.49 29.22
C ASP A 108 -23.99 -30.20 27.95
N GLU A 109 -24.77 -31.26 28.15
CA GLU A 109 -25.28 -32.18 27.13
C GLU A 109 -26.68 -31.75 26.68
N GLY A 110 -26.87 -31.44 25.40
CA GLY A 110 -28.18 -31.01 24.87
C GLY A 110 -28.34 -31.21 23.37
N LYS A 111 -29.00 -32.32 23.00
CA LYS A 111 -29.46 -32.65 21.64
C LYS A 111 -30.36 -31.58 21.03
N SER A 112 -30.04 -31.14 19.80
CA SER A 112 -31.04 -30.79 18.79
C SER A 112 -30.48 -30.96 17.38
N GLU A 113 -31.12 -31.84 16.61
CA GLU A 113 -30.90 -32.00 15.18
C GLU A 113 -31.65 -30.89 14.43
N GLU A 114 -30.95 -29.96 13.79
CA GLU A 114 -31.48 -29.30 12.59
C GLU A 114 -30.36 -28.61 11.77
N LYS A 115 -30.20 -29.07 10.52
CA LYS A 115 -29.53 -28.44 9.36
C LYS A 115 -28.06 -28.03 9.54
N GLN A 116 -27.19 -28.89 9.01
CA GLN A 116 -25.77 -28.64 8.80
C GLN A 116 -25.52 -27.47 7.83
N SER A 117 -25.41 -26.26 8.37
CA SER A 117 -24.47 -25.27 7.86
C SER A 117 -23.18 -25.44 8.66
N LEU A 118 -22.22 -26.19 8.10
CA LEU A 118 -20.84 -26.19 8.60
C LEU A 118 -20.22 -24.82 8.27
N GLU A 119 -20.42 -23.86 9.15
CA GLU A 119 -19.53 -22.70 9.25
C GLU A 119 -18.30 -23.13 10.04
N ASN A 120 -17.16 -23.22 9.36
CA ASN A 120 -15.87 -23.40 10.01
C ASN A 120 -15.59 -22.21 10.93
N PRO A 121 -14.91 -22.38 12.07
CA PRO A 121 -14.65 -21.32 13.06
C PRO A 121 -13.82 -20.14 12.52
N ASN A 122 -13.37 -20.17 11.27
CA ASN A 122 -12.95 -19.01 10.50
C ASN A 122 -13.82 -18.94 9.23
N GLY A 123 -14.87 -18.12 9.23
CA GLY A 123 -15.84 -17.96 8.14
C GLY A 123 -15.31 -17.33 6.84
N SER A 124 -14.03 -17.49 6.53
CA SER A 124 -13.42 -16.98 5.30
C SER A 124 -13.74 -17.92 4.15
N LYS A 125 -14.66 -17.51 3.28
CA LYS A 125 -14.93 -18.19 2.01
C LYS A 125 -13.61 -18.27 1.23
N ILE A 126 -13.28 -19.45 0.68
CA ILE A 126 -12.15 -19.59 -0.23
C ILE A 126 -12.42 -18.70 -1.45
N LEU A 127 -11.57 -17.69 -1.63
CA LEU A 127 -11.64 -16.79 -2.77
C LEU A 127 -11.10 -17.50 -4.03
N PRO A 128 -11.63 -17.22 -5.22
CA PRO A 128 -11.01 -17.65 -6.47
C PRO A 128 -9.54 -17.21 -6.59
N PHE A 129 -8.74 -17.95 -7.34
CA PHE A 129 -7.29 -17.75 -7.48
C PHE A 129 -6.91 -16.30 -7.79
N GLU A 130 -7.60 -15.66 -8.72
CA GLU A 130 -7.33 -14.31 -9.17
C GLU A 130 -7.51 -13.26 -8.06
N PHE A 131 -8.41 -13.52 -7.10
CA PHE A 131 -8.63 -12.64 -5.96
C PHE A 131 -7.62 -12.86 -4.86
N VAL A 132 -7.19 -14.10 -4.63
CA VAL A 132 -6.06 -14.40 -3.74
C VAL A 132 -4.78 -13.75 -4.25
N ALA A 133 -4.51 -13.88 -5.55
CA ALA A 133 -3.37 -13.24 -6.19
C ALA A 133 -3.45 -11.71 -6.11
N LEU A 134 -4.65 -11.13 -6.29
CA LEU A 134 -4.86 -9.69 -6.19
C LEU A 134 -4.66 -9.17 -4.76
N GLU A 135 -5.19 -9.88 -3.77
CA GLU A 135 -4.98 -9.57 -2.35
C GLU A 135 -3.49 -9.59 -2.01
N ALA A 136 -2.77 -10.63 -2.43
CA ALA A 136 -1.33 -10.73 -2.26
C ALA A 136 -0.57 -9.55 -2.92
N CYS A 137 -0.99 -9.12 -4.11
CA CYS A 137 -0.42 -7.95 -4.78
C CYS A 137 -0.63 -6.66 -3.98
N LEU A 138 -1.83 -6.47 -3.44
CA LEU A 138 -2.18 -5.26 -2.70
C LEU A 138 -1.44 -5.20 -1.35
N GLU A 139 -1.40 -6.30 -0.62
CA GLU A 139 -0.75 -6.33 0.69
C GLU A 139 0.75 -6.07 0.59
N ALA A 140 1.41 -6.64 -0.41
CA ALA A 140 2.81 -6.36 -0.66
C ALA A 140 3.05 -4.92 -1.10
N ALA A 141 2.19 -4.35 -1.95
CA ALA A 141 2.30 -2.94 -2.35
C ALA A 141 2.21 -2.02 -1.12
N CYS A 142 1.24 -2.26 -0.24
CA CYS A 142 1.08 -1.52 1.01
C CYS A 142 2.30 -1.71 1.93
N SER A 143 2.78 -2.94 2.09
CA SER A 143 3.95 -3.24 2.92
C SER A 143 5.22 -2.53 2.42
N CYS A 144 5.41 -2.46 1.10
CA CYS A 144 6.51 -1.70 0.50
C CYS A 144 6.40 -0.20 0.82
N LEU A 145 5.23 0.39 0.63
CA LEU A 145 4.98 1.80 0.94
C LEU A 145 5.20 2.11 2.42
N GLU A 146 4.72 1.25 3.31
CA GLU A 146 4.92 1.41 4.76
C GLU A 146 6.40 1.37 5.15
N ASN A 147 7.18 0.48 4.52
CA ASN A 147 8.62 0.41 4.77
C ASN A 147 9.35 1.64 4.24
N GLU A 148 9.02 2.11 3.03
CA GLU A 148 9.63 3.29 2.44
C GLU A 148 9.37 4.55 3.26
N VAL A 149 8.11 4.76 3.69
CA VAL A 149 7.74 5.89 4.56
C VAL A 149 8.45 5.80 5.91
N ARG A 150 8.57 4.59 6.50
CA ARG A 150 9.30 4.40 7.76
C ARG A 150 10.78 4.77 7.58
N ASP A 151 11.41 4.26 6.54
CA ASP A 151 12.83 4.48 6.30
C ASP A 151 13.10 5.98 6.04
N GLU A 152 12.24 6.68 5.28
CA GLU A 152 12.35 8.13 5.04
C GLU A 152 12.16 8.95 6.33
N LEU A 153 11.21 8.56 7.18
CA LEU A 153 11.02 9.18 8.49
C LEU A 153 12.23 8.97 9.41
N GLU A 154 12.81 7.77 9.43
CA GLU A 154 14.03 7.50 10.21
C GLU A 154 15.19 8.39 9.74
N HIS A 155 15.42 8.51 8.43
CA HIS A 155 16.46 9.39 7.90
C HIS A 155 16.25 10.86 8.27
N LEU A 156 15.00 11.35 8.17
CA LEU A 156 14.66 12.73 8.53
C LEU A 156 14.86 13.00 10.03
N LEU A 157 14.57 12.03 10.90
CA LEU A 157 14.76 12.17 12.33
C LEU A 157 16.25 12.15 12.74
N ASP A 158 17.10 11.53 11.94
CA ASP A 158 18.54 11.49 12.16
C ASP A 158 19.25 12.79 11.74
N ASP A 159 18.67 13.58 10.82
CA ASP A 159 19.23 14.86 10.36
C ASP A 159 18.52 16.08 10.95
N ALA A 160 19.17 16.71 11.93
CA ALA A 160 18.65 17.90 12.60
C ALA A 160 18.61 19.14 11.67
N GLU A 161 19.44 19.20 10.62
CA GLU A 161 19.42 20.31 9.66
C GLU A 161 18.17 20.21 8.77
N ASP A 162 17.90 19.03 8.21
CA ASP A 162 16.68 18.78 7.43
C ASP A 162 15.42 19.05 8.28
N MET A 163 15.46 18.70 9.57
CA MET A 163 14.39 19.03 10.50
C MET A 163 14.23 20.54 10.70
N ALA A 164 15.33 21.29 10.80
CA ALA A 164 15.32 22.74 10.95
C ALA A 164 14.74 23.45 9.70
N GLU A 165 14.99 22.93 8.50
CA GLU A 165 14.46 23.50 7.26
C GLU A 165 12.92 23.46 7.19
N MET A 166 12.28 22.51 7.88
CA MET A 166 10.82 22.37 7.92
C MET A 166 10.12 23.32 8.90
N TYR A 167 10.83 24.15 9.67
CA TYR A 167 10.24 25.20 10.52
C TYR A 167 9.78 26.43 9.70
N LEU A 168 8.88 26.18 8.75
CA LEU A 168 8.43 27.16 7.76
C LEU A 168 7.73 28.38 8.39
N THR A 169 6.97 28.19 9.47
CA THR A 169 6.26 29.28 10.17
C THR A 169 7.23 30.32 10.75
N GLU A 170 8.34 29.88 11.34
CA GLU A 170 9.34 30.77 11.93
C GLU A 170 10.10 31.53 10.84
N LYS A 171 10.47 30.85 9.75
CA LYS A 171 11.12 31.46 8.59
C LYS A 171 10.25 32.54 7.94
N GLN A 172 8.94 32.29 7.80
CA GLN A 172 7.98 33.29 7.32
C GLN A 172 7.88 34.51 8.25
N LEU A 173 7.89 34.32 9.58
CA LEU A 173 7.89 35.43 10.55
C LEU A 173 9.14 36.31 10.45
N LEU A 174 10.31 35.69 10.25
CA LEU A 174 11.58 36.39 10.07
C LEU A 174 11.63 37.18 8.74
N GLU A 175 11.10 36.60 7.65
CA GLU A 175 10.97 37.30 6.36
C GLU A 175 9.99 38.48 6.44
N ASN A 176 8.84 38.30 7.10
CA ASN A 176 7.81 39.34 7.23
C ASN A 176 8.25 40.50 8.14
N SER A 177 9.04 40.25 9.17
CA SER A 177 9.60 41.29 10.05
C SER A 177 10.76 42.07 9.41
N SER A 178 11.56 41.42 8.58
CA SER A 178 12.64 42.07 7.83
C SER A 178 12.11 43.01 6.74
N THR A 179 10.99 42.65 6.11
CA THR A 179 10.33 43.48 5.09
C THR A 179 9.52 44.63 5.65
N SER A 180 8.91 44.48 6.84
CA SER A 180 8.19 45.59 7.49
C SER A 180 9.15 46.68 7.99
N SER A 181 10.34 46.31 8.49
CA SER A 181 11.32 47.27 9.02
C SER A 181 11.96 48.18 7.95
N MET A 182 11.83 47.87 6.65
CA MET A 182 12.27 48.74 5.55
C MET A 182 11.22 49.78 5.11
N ASN A 183 9.96 49.66 5.54
CA ASN A 183 8.89 50.57 5.12
C ASN A 183 8.75 51.82 6.01
N ASP A 184 9.49 51.93 7.11
CA ASP A 184 9.38 53.03 8.09
C ASP A 184 10.42 54.15 7.92
N ARG A 185 11.01 54.33 6.72
CA ARG A 185 12.09 55.31 6.49
C ARG A 185 11.80 56.47 5.53
N GLU A 186 10.56 56.66 5.09
CA GLU A 186 10.19 57.80 4.23
C GLU A 186 9.09 58.68 4.88
N ASP A 187 9.36 59.29 6.03
CA ASP A 187 8.66 60.53 6.43
C ASP A 187 9.51 61.37 7.41
N MET A 188 10.42 62.17 6.86
CA MET A 188 11.06 63.28 7.57
C MET A 188 11.10 64.47 6.62
N GLY A 189 9.98 65.19 6.54
CA GLY A 189 9.75 66.27 5.59
C GLY A 189 8.96 67.46 6.16
N GLY A 190 9.43 68.04 7.27
CA GLY A 190 9.31 69.47 7.57
C GLY A 190 7.92 70.09 7.84
N GLU A 191 7.62 70.32 9.11
CA GLU A 191 6.67 71.36 9.51
C GLU A 191 7.20 72.76 9.16
N VAL A 192 6.42 73.54 8.38
CA VAL A 192 6.51 75.00 8.36
C VAL A 192 5.11 75.56 8.61
N LEU A 193 4.99 76.30 9.71
CA LEU A 193 3.78 76.97 10.19
C LEU A 193 3.46 78.25 9.38
N GLY A 194 2.23 78.29 8.88
CA GLY A 194 1.31 79.45 8.92
C GLY A 194 1.21 80.37 7.69
N PRO A 195 0.23 81.30 7.65
CA PRO A 195 -1.05 81.34 8.37
C PRO A 195 -2.28 81.58 7.46
N ASP A 196 -3.43 81.31 8.07
CA ASP A 196 -4.81 81.50 7.62
C ASP A 196 -5.14 82.99 7.33
N ILE A 197 -5.65 83.31 6.13
CA ILE A 197 -6.30 84.57 5.79
C ILE A 197 -7.48 84.31 4.81
N ASN A 198 -8.68 84.45 5.37
CA ASN A 198 -9.98 84.84 4.77
C ASN A 198 -10.59 84.05 3.59
N ASP A 199 -11.83 83.60 3.78
CA ASP A 199 -13.03 84.35 3.33
C ASP A 199 -14.29 83.71 3.94
N ARG A 200 -15.02 84.41 4.82
CA ARG A 200 -16.18 85.28 4.52
C ARG A 200 -17.44 84.47 4.14
N TRP A 201 -18.36 84.30 5.09
CA TRP A 201 -19.78 84.72 5.12
C TRP A 201 -20.47 84.13 6.37
#